data_AF-A0A973RG23-F1
#
_entry.id   AF-A0A973RG23-F1
#
_cell.length_a   1.000
_cell.length_b   1.000
_cell.length_c   1.000
_cell.angle_alpha   90.00
_cell.angle_beta   90.00
_cell.angle_gamma   90.00
#
_symmetry.space_group_name_H-M   'P 1'
#
loop_
_entity.id
_entity.type
_entity.pdbx_description
1 polymer ?
#
loop_
_entity_poly.entity_id
_entity_poly.type
_entity_poly.pdbx_seq_one_letter_code
_entity_poly.pdbx_strand_id
1 'polypeptide(L)'
;MTLVATRPGLDTLVSGISGIVARKLAARETAYAVADLLRGRLPGLDILTPEERLGAPDRYVSHLLHAQDEFSIVAVVWRPGQYTVIHDHVSWCTFGILSG
;
A
#
# COMPACT_ATOMS: atom_id res chain seq x y z
N MET A 1 -25.52 1.04 -4.89
CA MET A 1 -25.02 0.08 -3.88
C MET A 1 -23.55 -0.16 -4.19
N THR A 2 -22.64 0.48 -3.46
CA THR A 2 -21.20 0.22 -3.60
C THR A 2 -20.92 -1.08 -2.89
N LEU A 3 -20.66 -2.16 -3.63
CA LEU A 3 -20.18 -3.40 -3.05
C LEU A 3 -18.82 -3.10 -2.40
N VAL A 4 -18.73 -3.30 -1.08
CA VAL A 4 -17.43 -3.29 -0.40
C VAL A 4 -16.69 -4.54 -0.86
N ALA A 5 -15.68 -4.37 -1.71
CA ALA A 5 -14.84 -5.47 -2.11
C ALA A 5 -14.13 -6.02 -0.86
N THR A 6 -14.22 -7.33 -0.65
CA THR A 6 -13.38 -8.01 0.35
C THR A 6 -11.93 -7.90 -0.10
N ARG A 7 -11.04 -7.40 0.77
CA ARG A 7 -9.60 -7.23 0.51
C ARG A 7 -8.79 -8.10 1.49
N PRO A 8 -8.55 -9.38 1.18
CA PRO A 8 -7.85 -10.29 2.09
C PRO A 8 -6.48 -9.75 2.52
N GLY A 9 -6.17 -9.86 3.81
CA GLY A 9 -4.92 -9.42 4.41
C GLY A 9 -4.83 -7.92 4.72
N LEU A 10 -5.77 -7.09 4.23
CA LEU A 10 -5.76 -5.65 4.50
C LEU A 10 -5.91 -5.35 6.00
N ASP A 11 -6.81 -6.07 6.70
CA ASP A 11 -7.02 -5.94 8.14
C ASP A 11 -5.74 -6.27 8.95
N THR A 12 -5.02 -7.30 8.52
CA THR A 12 -3.74 -7.71 9.13
C THR A 12 -2.68 -6.64 8.95
N LEU A 13 -2.59 -6.03 7.75
CA LEU A 13 -1.70 -4.91 7.51
C LEU A 13 -2.07 -3.68 8.36
N VAL A 14 -3.35 -3.30 8.37
CA VAL A 14 -3.84 -2.14 9.13
C VAL A 14 -3.55 -2.29 10.61
N SER A 15 -3.86 -3.45 11.19
CA SER A 15 -3.58 -3.74 12.60
C SER A 15 -2.08 -3.72 12.91
N GLY A 16 -1.27 -4.35 12.06
CA GLY A 16 0.18 -4.40 12.21
C GLY A 16 0.85 -3.03 12.13
N ILE A 17 0.49 -2.22 11.13
CA ILE A 17 1.01 -0.86 10.95
C ILE A 17 0.54 0.05 12.08
N SER A 18 -0.73 -0.05 12.50
CA SER A 18 -1.23 0.69 13.66
C SER A 18 -0.42 0.40 14.92
N GLY A 19 -0.05 -0.87 15.17
CA GLY A 19 0.82 -1.24 16.29
C GLY A 19 2.23 -0.65 16.19
N ILE A 20 2.77 -0.49 14.98
CA ILE A 20 4.07 0.16 14.76
C ILE A 20 3.97 1.66 15.01
N VAL A 21 2.97 2.32 14.41
CA VAL A 21 2.73 3.76 14.54
C VAL A 21 2.46 4.17 15.99
N ALA A 22 1.72 3.34 16.76
CA ALA A 22 1.44 3.58 18.17
C ALA A 22 2.71 3.69 19.04
N ARG A 23 3.86 3.16 18.58
CA ARG A 23 5.15 3.28 19.27
C ARG A 23 5.79 4.66 19.12
N LYS A 24 5.25 5.53 18.25
CA LYS A 24 5.71 6.92 18.02
C LYS A 24 7.23 7.02 17.77
N LEU A 25 7.75 6.12 16.96
CA LEU A 25 9.15 6.14 16.55
C LEU A 25 9.42 7.33 15.62
N ALA A 26 10.70 7.67 15.43
CA ALA A 26 11.06 8.62 14.38
C ALA A 26 10.74 8.04 12.98
N ALA A 27 10.64 8.93 11.99
CA ALA A 27 10.11 8.61 10.65
C ALA A 27 10.89 7.47 9.97
N ARG A 28 12.21 7.47 10.10
CA ARG A 28 13.11 6.46 9.51
C ARG A 28 12.90 5.08 10.14
N GLU A 29 12.83 5.03 11.46
CA GLU A 29 12.61 3.81 12.23
C GLU A 29 11.20 3.25 11.98
N THR A 30 10.20 4.13 11.82
CA THR A 30 8.83 3.75 11.43
C THR A 30 8.83 3.07 10.06
N ALA A 31 9.48 3.68 9.06
CA ALA A 31 9.59 3.08 7.72
C ALA A 31 10.25 1.70 7.76
N TYR A 32 11.37 1.54 8.47
CA TYR A 32 12.03 0.24 8.57
C TYR A 32 11.18 -0.82 9.29
N ALA A 33 10.51 -0.45 10.38
CA ALA A 33 9.63 -1.37 11.08
C ALA A 33 8.45 -1.82 10.21
N VAL A 34 7.87 -0.91 9.41
CA VAL A 34 6.83 -1.25 8.43
C VAL A 34 7.38 -2.14 7.32
N ALA A 35 8.60 -1.89 6.84
CA ALA A 35 9.25 -2.74 5.83
C ALA A 35 9.46 -4.17 6.33
N ASP A 36 9.89 -4.34 7.58
CA ASP A 36 10.03 -5.66 8.20
C ASP A 36 8.69 -6.38 8.33
N LEU A 37 7.62 -5.65 8.68
CA LEU A 37 6.27 -6.17 8.70
C LEU A 37 5.82 -6.64 7.32
N LEU A 38 6.02 -5.82 6.28
CA LEU A 38 5.67 -6.18 4.91
C LEU A 38 6.44 -7.42 4.43
N ARG A 39 7.72 -7.57 4.79
CA ARG A 39 8.51 -8.75 4.41
C ARG A 39 7.90 -10.06 4.93
N GLY A 40 7.31 -10.05 6.11
CA GLY A 40 6.69 -11.23 6.71
C GLY A 40 5.19 -11.39 6.41
N ARG A 41 4.51 -10.35 5.92
CA ARG A 41 3.04 -10.29 5.84
C ARG A 41 2.52 -9.62 4.56
N LEU A 42 3.30 -9.66 3.48
CA LEU A 42 2.85 -9.11 2.21
C LEU A 42 1.58 -9.85 1.75
N PRO A 43 0.49 -9.14 1.41
CA PRO A 43 -0.75 -9.78 0.99
C PRO A 43 -0.62 -10.38 -0.41
N GLY A 44 -1.57 -11.23 -0.78
CA GLY A 44 -1.71 -11.71 -2.15
C GLY A 44 -2.28 -10.64 -3.09
N LEU A 45 -2.33 -10.97 -4.39
CA LEU A 45 -2.92 -10.11 -5.43
C LEU A 45 -4.43 -9.90 -5.29
N ASP A 46 -5.08 -10.73 -4.48
CA ASP A 46 -6.49 -10.64 -4.13
C ASP A 46 -6.83 -9.44 -3.24
N ILE A 47 -5.82 -8.71 -2.72
CA ILE A 47 -6.04 -7.41 -2.09
C ILE A 47 -6.64 -6.36 -3.06
N LEU A 48 -6.43 -6.56 -4.37
CA LEU A 48 -7.06 -5.80 -5.45
C LEU A 48 -8.12 -6.65 -6.15
N THR A 49 -9.21 -6.02 -6.58
CA THR A 49 -10.18 -6.71 -7.45
C THR A 49 -9.56 -7.02 -8.82
N PRO A 50 -10.10 -7.99 -9.58
CA PRO A 50 -9.64 -8.25 -10.94
C PRO A 50 -9.64 -7.02 -11.85
N GLU A 51 -10.62 -6.12 -11.68
CA GLU A 51 -10.74 -4.88 -12.45
C GLU A 51 -9.69 -3.84 -12.03
N GLU A 52 -9.46 -3.67 -10.72
CA GLU A 52 -8.42 -2.75 -10.21
C GLU A 52 -7.02 -3.13 -10.73
N ARG A 53 -6.75 -4.44 -10.85
CA ARG A 53 -5.48 -4.97 -11.38
C ARG A 53 -5.25 -4.69 -12.87
N LEU A 54 -6.28 -4.35 -13.64
CA LEU A 54 -6.12 -4.02 -15.05
C LEU A 54 -5.38 -2.68 -15.25
N GLY A 55 -5.47 -1.78 -14.26
CA GLY A 55 -4.93 -0.42 -14.37
C GLY A 55 -5.60 0.39 -15.49
N ALA A 56 -4.91 1.43 -15.95
CA ALA A 56 -5.38 2.29 -17.05
C ALA A 56 -4.34 2.36 -18.18
N PRO A 57 -4.76 2.43 -19.46
CA PRO A 57 -3.83 2.47 -20.60
C PRO A 57 -2.94 3.71 -20.63
N ASP A 58 -3.46 4.85 -20.18
CA ASP A 58 -2.86 6.17 -20.33
C ASP A 58 -1.97 6.58 -19.15
N ARG A 59 -2.18 6.00 -17.97
CA ARG A 59 -1.43 6.32 -16.73
C ARG A 59 -1.43 5.18 -15.74
N TYR A 60 -0.46 5.20 -14.81
CA TYR A 60 -0.52 4.32 -13.65
C TYR A 60 -1.70 4.71 -12.75
N VAL A 61 -2.25 3.74 -12.02
CA VAL A 61 -3.43 3.94 -11.17
C VAL A 61 -3.06 3.68 -9.72
N SER A 62 -3.48 4.59 -8.84
CA SER A 62 -3.38 4.43 -7.39
C SER A 62 -4.76 4.16 -6.80
N HIS A 63 -4.89 3.08 -6.04
CA HIS A 63 -6.10 2.68 -5.32
C HIS A 63 -5.89 2.89 -3.82
N LEU A 64 -6.67 3.77 -3.21
CA LEU A 64 -6.66 3.95 -1.77
C LEU A 64 -7.36 2.74 -1.11
N LEU A 65 -6.60 1.97 -0.33
CA LEU A 65 -7.13 0.77 0.34
C LEU A 65 -7.58 1.08 1.77
N HIS A 66 -6.81 1.91 2.46
CA HIS A 66 -7.08 2.36 3.83
C HIS A 66 -6.48 3.75 4.06
N ALA A 67 -7.16 4.58 4.83
CA ALA A 67 -6.64 5.85 5.32
C ALA A 67 -7.11 6.09 6.75
N GLN A 68 -6.20 6.57 7.59
CA GLN A 68 -6.47 7.15 8.89
C GLN A 68 -5.46 8.29 9.13
N ASP A 69 -5.59 8.99 10.25
CA ASP A 69 -4.83 10.21 10.52
C ASP A 69 -3.31 10.00 10.45
N GLU A 70 -2.81 8.84 10.88
CA GLU A 70 -1.37 8.59 10.96
C GLU A 70 -0.76 7.91 9.73
N PHE A 71 -1.56 7.22 8.91
CA PHE A 71 -1.06 6.52 7.72
C PHE A 71 -2.16 6.18 6.69
N SER A 72 -1.72 5.90 5.47
CA SER A 72 -2.55 5.35 4.41
C SER A 72 -1.88 4.14 3.75
N ILE A 73 -2.69 3.19 3.27
CA ILE A 73 -2.23 2.08 2.42
C ILE A 73 -2.78 2.32 1.02
N VAL A 74 -1.88 2.43 0.05
CA VAL A 74 -2.19 2.64 -1.37
C VAL A 74 -1.58 1.51 -2.18
N ALA A 75 -2.39 0.90 -3.04
CA ALA A 75 -1.89 -0.02 -4.06
C ALA A 75 -1.74 0.72 -5.38
N VAL A 76 -0.62 0.52 -6.07
CA VAL A 76 -0.33 1.20 -7.34
C VAL A 76 -0.13 0.15 -8.42
N VAL A 77 -0.78 0.36 -9.57
CA VAL A 77 -0.74 -0.54 -10.73
C VAL A 77 -0.13 0.21 -11.90
N TRP A 78 0.99 -0.32 -12.40
CA TRP A 78 1.67 0.15 -13.60
C TRP A 78 1.49 -0.87 -14.72
N ARG A 79 1.08 -0.42 -15.90
CA ARG A 79 1.16 -1.18 -17.15
C ARG A 79 2.58 -1.07 -17.74
N PRO A 80 3.00 -2.00 -18.62
CA PRO A 80 4.31 -1.95 -19.26
C PRO A 80 4.63 -0.57 -19.86
N GLY A 81 5.82 -0.06 -19.57
CA GLY A 81 6.28 1.26 -20.03
C GLY A 81 5.81 2.45 -19.20
N GLN A 82 4.92 2.27 -18.22
CA GLN A 82 4.54 3.35 -17.30
C GLN A 82 5.58 3.54 -16.19
N TYR A 83 5.71 4.77 -15.73
CA TYR A 83 6.65 5.18 -14.69
C TYR A 83 6.06 6.30 -13.82
N THR A 84 6.63 6.50 -12.64
CA THR A 84 6.38 7.69 -11.83
C THR A 84 7.37 8.79 -12.20
N VAL A 85 6.93 10.04 -12.26
CA VAL A 85 7.84 11.18 -12.36
C VAL A 85 8.65 11.32 -11.08
N ILE A 86 9.81 12.00 -11.13
CA ILE A 86 10.59 12.30 -9.93
C ILE A 86 9.73 13.12 -8.95
N HIS A 87 9.63 12.66 -7.71
CA HIS A 87 8.89 13.32 -6.63
C HIS A 87 9.52 12.97 -5.27
N ASP A 88 9.18 13.76 -4.25
CA ASP A 88 9.58 13.53 -2.86
C ASP A 88 8.39 13.06 -2.02
N HIS A 89 8.68 12.53 -0.83
CA HIS A 89 7.71 12.21 0.21
C HIS A 89 8.00 13.05 1.45
N VAL A 90 7.07 13.93 1.82
CA VAL A 90 7.16 14.73 3.06
C VAL A 90 6.87 13.91 4.33
N SER A 91 6.49 12.65 4.17
CA SER A 91 6.21 11.67 5.23
C SER A 91 7.12 10.45 5.09
N TRP A 92 7.19 9.62 6.14
CA TRP A 92 7.80 8.30 6.01
C TRP A 92 7.04 7.48 4.95
N CYS A 93 7.75 6.61 4.24
CA CYS A 93 7.16 5.77 3.20
C CYS A 93 7.87 4.41 3.16
N THR A 94 7.13 3.38 2.76
CA THR A 94 7.63 2.03 2.51
C THR A 94 6.74 1.39 1.46
N PHE A 95 7.32 0.58 0.57
CA PHE A 95 6.56 -0.15 -0.44
C PHE A 95 7.02 -1.62 -0.50
N GLY A 96 6.11 -2.48 -0.94
CA GLY A 96 6.37 -3.88 -1.29
C GLY A 96 5.85 -4.15 -2.70
N ILE A 97 6.52 -5.05 -3.44
CA ILE A 97 6.12 -5.45 -4.79
C ILE A 97 5.25 -6.70 -4.69
N LEU A 98 3.98 -6.59 -5.08
CA LEU A 98 3.04 -7.73 -5.07
C LEU A 98 3.23 -8.65 -6.28
N SER A 99 3.53 -8.08 -7.45
CA SER A 99 3.76 -8.79 -8.72
C SER A 99 4.45 -7.86 -9.71
N GLY A 100 5.28 -8.44 -10.58
CA GLY A 100 6.05 -7.77 -11.61
C GLY A 100 7.13 -8.69 -12.17
#